data_AF-A0A3B9IVW1-F1
#
_entry.id   AF-A0A3B9IVW1-F1
#
_cell.length_a   1.000
_cell.length_b   1.000
_cell.length_c   1.000
_cell.angle_alpha   90.00
_cell.angle_beta   90.00
_cell.angle_gamma   90.00
#
_symmetry.space_group_name_H-M   'P 1'
#
loop_
_entity.id
_entity.type
_entity.pdbx_description
1 polymer ?
#
loop_
_entity_poly.entity_id
_entity_poly.type
_entity_poly.pdbx_seq_one_letter_code
_entity_poly.pdbx_strand_id
1 'polypeptide(L)' 'MENKRKNDNIKCTVSQCEHNMVTENYCSLNCICVGTHEDNPTVPECTDCNSFVKRTGCC' A
#
# COMPACT_ATOMS: atom_id res chain seq x y z
N MET A 1 4.54 18.91 -3.84
CA MET A 1 4.45 17.65 -4.62
C MET A 1 5.61 16.79 -4.17
N GLU A 2 5.33 15.73 -3.44
CA GLU A 2 6.36 14.82 -2.94
C GLU A 2 6.91 14.01 -4.12
N ASN A 3 8.23 13.99 -4.29
CA ASN A 3 8.90 13.23 -5.35
C ASN A 3 8.83 11.74 -5.00
N LYS A 4 7.69 11.11 -5.25
CA LYS A 4 7.48 9.67 -5.10
C LYS A 4 8.37 8.94 -6.11
N ARG A 5 9.28 8.10 -5.59
CA ARG A 5 10.09 7.19 -6.39
C ARG A 5 9.45 5.82 -6.36
N LYS A 6 9.29 5.20 -7.51
CA LYS A 6 8.83 3.81 -7.60
C LYS A 6 9.75 2.87 -6.80
N ASN A 7 9.14 2.00 -6.00
CA ASN A 7 9.79 0.81 -5.46
C ASN A 7 9.32 -0.43 -6.24
N ASP A 8 10.19 -0.96 -7.10
CA ASP A 8 9.91 -2.15 -7.92
C ASP A 8 9.66 -3.43 -7.08
N ASN A 9 10.01 -3.41 -5.79
CA ASN A 9 9.82 -4.54 -4.88
C ASN A 9 8.47 -4.52 -4.16
N ILE A 10 7.68 -3.45 -4.28
CA ILE A 10 6.39 -3.32 -3.58
C ILE A 10 5.29 -3.02 -4.59
N LYS A 11 4.62 -4.07 -5.07
CA LYS A 11 3.47 -3.93 -5.94
C LYS A 11 2.27 -3.42 -5.16
N CYS A 12 1.59 -2.41 -5.67
CA CYS A 12 0.38 -1.86 -5.07
C CYS A 12 -0.63 -1.63 -6.18
N THR A 13 -1.74 -2.36 -6.18
CA THR A 13 -2.82 -2.18 -7.16
C THR A 13 -3.95 -1.31 -6.63
N VAL A 14 -3.90 -0.95 -5.34
CA VAL A 14 -4.91 -0.11 -4.69
C VAL A 14 -4.64 1.35 -5.06
N SER A 15 -5.35 1.85 -6.08
CA SER A 15 -5.19 3.22 -6.59
C SER A 15 -5.56 4.30 -5.57
N GLN A 16 -6.39 3.96 -4.58
CA GLN A 16 -6.76 4.81 -3.46
C GLN A 16 -5.65 4.92 -2.41
N CYS A 17 -4.62 4.08 -2.45
CA CYS A 17 -3.47 4.20 -1.56
C CYS A 17 -2.69 5.48 -1.91
N GLU A 18 -2.40 6.28 -0.89
CA GLU A 18 -1.62 7.50 -1.02
C GLU A 18 -0.25 7.20 -1.63
N HIS A 19 0.40 6.11 -1.22
CA HIS A 19 1.74 5.75 -1.66
C HIS A 19 1.80 5.10 -3.04
N ASN A 20 0.66 4.79 -3.65
CA ASN A 20 0.58 4.22 -5.00
C ASN A 20 1.04 5.22 -6.07
N MET A 21 1.78 4.75 -7.07
CA MET A 21 2.30 5.58 -8.18
C MET A 21 1.21 6.03 -9.17
N VAL A 22 0.02 5.42 -9.18
CA VAL A 22 -1.15 5.70 -10.04
C VAL A 22 -0.95 5.38 -11.51
N THR A 23 0.14 5.89 -12.07
CA THR A 23 0.60 5.59 -13.43
C THR A 23 1.08 4.15 -13.55
N GLU A 24 1.51 3.57 -12.44
CA GLU A 24 2.05 2.23 -12.34
C GLU A 24 1.54 1.57 -11.05
N ASN A 25 1.27 0.26 -11.09
CA ASN A 25 0.77 -0.51 -9.94
C ASN A 25 1.88 -0.82 -8.92
N TYR A 26 2.60 0.21 -8.47
CA TYR A 26 3.70 0.11 -7.51
C TYR A 26 3.56 1.13 -6.40
N CYS A 27 4.13 0.80 -5.24
CA CYS A 27 4.24 1.68 -4.08
C CYS A 27 5.52 2.52 -4.17
N SER A 28 5.52 3.67 -3.51
CA SER A 28 6.68 4.54 -3.37
C SER A 28 7.43 4.39 -2.04
N LEU A 29 6.87 3.62 -1.11
CA LEU A 29 7.52 3.33 0.17
C LEU A 29 8.72 2.40 -0.05
N ASN A 30 9.78 2.59 0.73
CA ASN A 30 10.92 1.67 0.73
C ASN A 30 10.60 0.34 1.45
N CYS A 31 9.65 0.36 2.39
CA CYS A 31 9.22 -0.80 3.17
C CYS A 31 7.72 -0.68 3.48
N ILE A 32 7.04 -1.80 3.67
CA ILE A 32 5.66 -1.87 4.17
C ILE A 32 5.60 -2.71 5.45
N CYS A 33 4.62 -2.40 6.28
CA CYS A 33 4.25 -3.25 7.41
C CYS A 33 3.01 -4.06 7.03
N VAL A 34 3.12 -5.38 7.10
CA VAL A 34 1.97 -6.29 6.98
C VAL A 34 1.56 -6.68 8.40
N GLY A 35 0.26 -6.61 8.68
CA GLY A 35 -0.33 -7.00 9.95
C GLY A 35 -1.56 -7.87 9.75
N THR A 36 -2.27 -8.09 10.85
CA THR A 36 -3.54 -8.81 10.90
C THR A 36 -4.37 -8.27 12.06
N HIS A 37 -5.69 -8.39 11.99
CA HIS A 37 -6.61 -8.04 13.07
C HIS A 37 -7.02 -9.27 13.91
N GLU A 38 -6.53 -10.46 13.56
CA GLU A 38 -6.82 -11.74 14.24
C GLU A 38 -5.53 -12.36 14.80
N ASP A 39 -5.61 -13.17 15.86
CA ASP A 39 -4.40 -13.72 16.50
C ASP A 39 -3.65 -14.76 15.63
N ASN A 40 -4.34 -15.45 14.71
CA ASN A 40 -3.77 -16.51 13.87
C ASN A 40 -4.37 -16.50 12.45
N PRO A 41 -3.97 -15.57 11.57
CA PRO A 41 -4.45 -15.51 10.20
C PRO A 41 -3.98 -16.74 9.41
N THR A 42 -4.91 -17.38 8.70
CA THR A 42 -4.62 -18.58 7.88
C THR A 42 -4.81 -18.35 6.39
N VAL A 43 -5.43 -17.23 6.02
CA VAL A 43 -5.66 -16.83 4.63
C VAL A 43 -5.16 -15.40 4.37
N PRO A 44 -4.69 -15.07 3.15
CA PRO A 44 -4.15 -13.75 2.85
C PRO A 44 -5.14 -12.61 3.11
N GLU A 45 -6.44 -12.87 2.99
CA GLU A 45 -7.52 -11.90 3.22
C GLU A 45 -7.60 -11.45 4.69
N CYS A 46 -7.03 -12.22 5.62
CA CYS A 46 -6.88 -11.84 7.04
C CYS A 46 -5.60 -11.02 7.30
N THR A 47 -4.79 -10.76 6.26
CA THR A 47 -3.58 -9.93 6.35
C THR A 47 -3.80 -8.57 5.71
N ASP A 48 -3.44 -7.53 6.46
CA ASP A 48 -3.65 -6.14 6.09
C ASP A 48 -2.31 -5.45 5.82
N CYS A 49 -2.31 -4.50 4.87
CA CYS A 49 -1.18 -3.59 4.72
C CYS A 49 -1.35 -2.43 5.71
N ASN A 50 -0.67 -2.50 6.86
CA ASN A 50 -0.69 -1.47 7.90
C ASN A 50 -0.05 -0.15 7.46
N SER A 51 0.68 -0.15 6.34
CA SER A 51 1.20 1.07 5.71
C SER A 51 0.20 1.74 4.76
N PHE A 52 -1.03 1.22 4.64
CA PHE A 52 -2.05 1.83 3.80
C PHE A 52 -2.52 3.15 4.40
N VAL A 53 -2.40 4.22 3.62
CA VAL A 53 -3.04 5.51 3.88
C VAL A 53 -3.97 5.80 2.70
N LYS A 54 -5.23 6.11 2.98
CA LYS A 54 -6.17 6.51 1.93
C LYS A 54 -5.78 7.90 1.43
N ARG A 55 -5.58 8.04 0.12
CA ARG A 55 -5.32 9.33 -0.52
C ARG A 55 -6.46 10.30 -0.26
N THR A 56 -6.15 11.42 0.37
CA THR A 56 -7.08 12.54 0.56
C THR A 56 -6.87 13.55 -0.57
N GLY A 57 -7.82 13.63 -1.51
CA GLY A 57 -7.71 14.57 -2.64
C GLY A 57 -8.47 14.22 -3.92
N CYS A 58 -9.41 13.26 -3.89
CA CYS A 58 -10.32 13.00 -4.99
C CYS A 58 -11.75 13.17 -4.49
N CYS A 59 -12.34 14.31 -4.83
CA CYS A 59 -13.80 14.50 -4.88
C CYS A 59 -14.28 13.96 -6.22
#